data_AF-A0A643ATP0-F1
#
_entry.id   AF-A0A643ATP0-F1
#
_cell.length_a   1.000
_cell.length_b   1.000
_cell.length_c   1.000
_cell.angle_alpha   90.00
_cell.angle_beta   90.00
_cell.angle_gamma   90.00
#
_symmetry.space_group_name_H-M   'P 1'
#
loop_
_entity.id
_entity.type
_entity.pdbx_description
1 polymer ?
#
loop_
_entity_poly.entity_id
_entity_poly.type
_entity_poly.pdbx_seq_one_letter_code
_entity_poly.pdbx_strand_id
1 'polypeptide(L)'
;VLKQSQDVDLSFLQQPVGSDLFNGTKRGTLFLTSYRVIFVTSHLVNDPMLSFMMPFGLMSNCTIQQPIFAPNYIKGTIQAAPDGGWEGQAIFKLSFRKGGAIEFAQLMMKAASAGLIPIFHGTKAWEEVPSSPAALI
;
A
#
# COMPACT_ATOMS: atom_id res chain seq x y z
N VAL A 1 -11.22 -11.38 -5.19
CA VAL A 1 -10.83 -10.05 -4.67
C VAL A 1 -11.44 -9.91 -3.29
N LEU A 2 -10.66 -9.55 -2.27
CA LEU A 2 -11.12 -9.40 -0.89
C LEU A 2 -11.76 -8.03 -0.64
N LYS A 3 -11.19 -6.97 -1.21
CA LYS A 3 -11.75 -5.61 -1.18
C LYS A 3 -11.27 -4.80 -2.37
N GLN A 4 -12.09 -3.85 -2.80
CA GLN A 4 -11.74 -2.83 -3.78
C GLN A 4 -11.92 -1.45 -3.16
N SER A 5 -11.00 -0.53 -3.44
CA SER A 5 -11.08 0.88 -3.03
C SER A 5 -10.80 1.78 -4.22
N GLN A 6 -11.79 2.56 -4.63
CA GLN A 6 -11.69 3.52 -5.73
C GLN A 6 -11.19 4.88 -5.23
N ASP A 7 -10.73 5.73 -6.15
CA ASP A 7 -10.20 7.08 -5.88
C ASP A 7 -9.11 7.08 -4.80
N VAL A 8 -8.17 6.14 -4.95
CA VAL A 8 -6.96 6.10 -4.15
C VAL A 8 -5.84 6.78 -4.93
N ASP A 9 -5.09 7.64 -4.24
CA ASP A 9 -3.85 8.20 -4.75
C ASP A 9 -2.67 7.32 -4.32
N LEU A 10 -1.88 6.87 -5.28
CA LEU A 10 -0.58 6.24 -5.07
C LEU A 10 0.53 7.27 -5.34
N SER A 11 1.43 7.42 -4.39
CA SER A 11 2.66 8.22 -4.53
C SER A 11 3.83 7.52 -3.85
N PHE A 12 5.05 7.88 -4.22
CA PHE A 12 6.27 7.31 -3.67
C PHE A 12 7.08 8.43 -2.99
N LEU A 13 7.13 8.39 -1.67
CA LEU A 13 7.83 9.36 -0.83
C LEU A 13 9.35 9.22 -0.95
N GLN A 14 9.80 8.00 -1.22
CA GLN A 14 11.17 7.68 -1.62
C GLN A 14 11.06 6.80 -2.85
N GLN A 15 11.72 7.22 -3.93
CA GLN A 15 11.69 6.54 -5.21
C GLN A 15 12.95 5.71 -5.42
N PRO A 16 12.87 4.63 -6.22
CA PRO A 16 14.05 3.93 -6.71
C PRO A 16 14.92 4.86 -7.57
N VAL A 17 16.24 4.72 -7.46
CA VAL A 17 17.17 5.51 -8.28
C VAL A 17 16.99 5.14 -9.75
N GLY A 18 16.89 6.15 -10.61
CA GLY A 18 16.87 5.96 -12.08
C GLY A 18 15.54 5.50 -12.67
N SER A 19 14.43 5.57 -11.92
CA SER A 19 13.10 5.20 -12.45
C SER A 19 12.09 6.35 -12.37
N ASP A 20 11.83 6.98 -13.52
CA ASP A 20 10.81 8.04 -13.64
C ASP A 20 9.38 7.54 -13.48
N LEU A 21 9.17 6.22 -13.55
CA LEU A 21 7.86 5.58 -13.41
C LEU A 21 7.20 5.92 -12.06
N PHE A 22 8.01 6.12 -11.02
CA PHE A 22 7.58 6.37 -9.65
C PHE A 22 7.27 7.85 -9.35
N ASN A 23 7.48 8.75 -10.33
CA ASN A 23 7.26 10.18 -10.14
C ASN A 23 5.79 10.54 -9.98
N GLY A 24 5.53 11.55 -9.16
CA GLY A 24 4.21 12.17 -8.99
C GLY A 24 3.20 11.29 -8.25
N THR A 25 1.93 11.64 -8.44
CA THR A 25 0.79 10.99 -7.80
C THR A 25 -0.12 10.39 -8.85
N LYS A 26 -0.34 9.08 -8.77
CA LYS A 26 -1.24 8.33 -9.65
C LYS A 26 -2.58 8.19 -8.95
N ARG A 27 -3.69 8.44 -9.66
CA ARG A 27 -5.04 8.19 -9.13
C ARG A 27 -5.61 6.92 -9.75
N GLY A 28 -6.17 6.06 -8.92
CA GLY A 28 -6.62 4.76 -9.38
C GLY A 28 -7.45 3.98 -8.38
N THR A 29 -7.47 2.68 -8.59
CA THR A 29 -8.21 1.71 -7.79
C THR A 29 -7.24 0.74 -7.15
N LEU A 30 -7.41 0.49 -5.85
CA LEU A 30 -6.77 -0.61 -5.15
C LEU A 30 -7.64 -1.86 -5.16
N PHE A 31 -6.99 -2.99 -5.38
CA PHE A 31 -7.55 -4.32 -5.22
C PHE A 31 -6.73 -5.06 -4.18
N LEU A 32 -7.40 -5.47 -3.10
CA LEU A 32 -6.85 -6.38 -2.12
C LEU A 32 -7.16 -7.82 -2.52
N THR A 33 -6.15 -8.67 -2.51
CA THR A 33 -6.27 -10.12 -2.73
C THR A 33 -5.69 -10.87 -1.53
N SER A 34 -5.75 -12.20 -1.56
CA SER A 34 -5.20 -13.04 -0.49
C SER A 34 -3.68 -12.93 -0.31
N TYR A 35 -2.94 -12.42 -1.31
CA TYR A 35 -1.47 -12.45 -1.31
C TYR A 35 -0.80 -11.10 -1.62
N ARG A 36 -1.57 -10.12 -2.10
CA ARG A 36 -1.04 -8.87 -2.64
C ARG A 36 -2.07 -7.77 -2.69
N VAL A 37 -1.58 -6.54 -2.65
CA VAL A 37 -2.29 -5.34 -3.09
C VAL A 37 -1.92 -5.07 -4.55
N ILE A 38 -2.91 -4.71 -5.37
CA ILE A 38 -2.70 -4.27 -6.75
C ILE A 38 -3.31 -2.88 -6.88
N PHE A 39 -2.51 -1.92 -7.33
CA PHE A 39 -2.99 -0.62 -7.76
C PHE A 39 -3.15 -0.61 -9.29
N VAL A 40 -4.27 -0.11 -9.78
CA VAL A 40 -4.51 0.10 -11.21
C VAL A 40 -4.83 1.57 -11.42
N THR A 41 -4.03 2.24 -12.23
CA THR A 41 -4.22 3.66 -12.56
C THR A 41 -5.50 3.83 -13.36
N SER A 42 -6.26 4.88 -13.05
CA SER A 42 -7.47 5.22 -13.78
C SER A 42 -7.13 5.59 -15.22
N HIS A 43 -7.93 5.14 -16.19
CA HIS A 43 -7.79 5.52 -17.60
C HIS A 43 -7.93 7.03 -17.86
N LEU A 44 -8.49 7.78 -16.89
CA LEU A 44 -8.59 9.24 -16.95
C LEU A 44 -7.29 9.95 -16.59
N VAL A 45 -6.29 9.22 -16.08
CA VAL A 45 -4.98 9.74 -15.71
C VAL A 45 -3.97 9.30 -16.77
N ASN A 46 -3.35 10.26 -17.44
CA ASN A 46 -2.25 9.98 -18.35
C ASN A 46 -0.95 9.82 -17.55
N ASP A 47 -0.66 8.60 -17.11
CA ASP A 47 0.54 8.25 -16.36
C ASP A 47 1.19 6.97 -16.93
N PRO A 48 2.53 6.90 -17.06
CA PRO A 48 3.22 5.72 -17.57
C PRO A 48 3.05 4.48 -16.69
N MET A 49 2.80 4.65 -15.39
CA MET A 49 2.53 3.54 -14.47
C MET A 49 1.05 3.15 -14.56
N LEU A 50 0.73 2.19 -15.43
CA LEU A 50 -0.65 1.69 -15.58
C LEU A 50 -1.13 0.84 -14.39
N SER A 51 -0.20 0.13 -13.75
CA SER A 51 -0.48 -0.65 -12.55
C SER A 51 0.77 -0.82 -11.71
N PHE A 52 0.58 -1.10 -10.42
CA PHE A 52 1.66 -1.42 -9.49
C PHE A 52 1.24 -2.54 -8.55
N MET A 53 2.06 -3.58 -8.46
CA MET A 53 1.80 -4.75 -7.63
C MET A 53 2.65 -4.72 -6.37
N MET A 54 2.02 -4.98 -5.22
CA MET A 54 2.65 -5.01 -3.91
C MET A 54 2.35 -6.35 -3.23
N PRO A 55 3.18 -7.38 -3.46
CA PRO A 55 3.08 -8.66 -2.76
C PRO A 55 3.40 -8.50 -1.27
N PHE A 56 2.64 -9.17 -0.39
CA PHE A 56 2.83 -9.00 1.06
C PHE A 56 4.23 -9.39 1.53
N GLY A 57 4.85 -10.39 0.92
CA GLY A 57 6.22 -10.83 1.25
C GLY A 57 7.32 -9.81 0.93
N LEU A 58 7.02 -8.77 0.13
CA LEU A 58 7.95 -7.69 -0.20
C LEU A 58 7.62 -6.37 0.51
N MET A 59 6.49 -6.33 1.23
CA MET A 59 6.02 -5.16 1.97
C MET A 59 6.50 -5.21 3.42
N SER A 60 6.87 -4.06 3.97
CA SER A 60 7.24 -3.94 5.38
C SER A 60 6.93 -2.55 5.94
N ASN A 61 6.96 -2.42 7.26
CA ASN A 61 6.77 -1.15 7.97
C ASN A 61 5.48 -0.43 7.57
N CYS A 62 4.39 -1.15 7.31
CA CYS A 62 3.16 -0.48 6.91
C CYS A 62 2.40 0.03 8.11
N THR A 63 2.03 1.30 8.04
CA THR A 63 1.28 2.00 9.07
C THR A 63 0.11 2.74 8.45
N ILE A 64 -0.99 2.83 9.20
CA ILE A 64 -2.08 3.73 8.86
C ILE A 64 -1.86 5.07 9.54
N GLN A 65 -2.12 6.14 8.80
CA GLN A 65 -2.00 7.51 9.28
C GLN A 65 -3.37 8.18 9.15
N GLN A 66 -3.81 8.81 10.24
CA GLN A 66 -5.13 9.43 10.38
C GLN A 66 -5.01 10.94 10.62
N PRO A 67 -4.59 11.73 9.61
CA PRO A 67 -4.48 13.17 9.75
C PRO A 67 -5.87 13.83 9.83
N ILE A 68 -6.00 14.87 10.67
CA ILE A 68 -7.27 15.58 10.90
C ILE A 68 -7.75 16.33 9.65
N PHE A 69 -6.83 16.86 8.85
CA PHE A 69 -7.11 17.72 7.69
C PHE A 69 -6.68 17.12 6.35
N ALA A 70 -6.51 15.81 6.27
CA ALA A 70 -6.16 15.13 5.03
C ALA A 70 -6.79 13.73 4.97
N PRO A 71 -6.87 13.09 3.80
CA PRO A 71 -7.34 11.72 3.70
C PRO A 71 -6.45 10.76 4.49
N ASN A 72 -7.07 9.80 5.19
CA ASN A 72 -6.35 8.69 5.79
C ASN A 72 -5.53 7.95 4.72
N TYR A 73 -4.32 7.56 5.10
CA TYR A 73 -3.41 6.91 4.18
C TYR A 73 -2.67 5.74 4.81
N ILE A 74 -2.35 4.76 3.98
CA ILE A 74 -1.43 3.67 4.35
C ILE A 74 -0.06 4.03 3.77
N LYS A 75 0.95 4.03 4.61
CA LYS A 75 2.36 4.22 4.22
C LYS A 75 3.09 2.91 4.48
N GLY A 76 4.02 2.53 3.61
CA GLY A 76 4.85 1.35 3.82
C GLY A 76 6.09 1.36 2.93
N THR A 77 6.96 0.38 3.16
CA THR A 77 8.12 0.12 2.29
C THR A 77 7.81 -1.09 1.40
N ILE A 78 8.21 -1.02 0.14
CA ILE A 78 8.14 -2.13 -0.81
C ILE A 78 9.55 -2.37 -1.37
N GLN A 79 9.97 -3.63 -1.39
CA GLN A 79 11.19 -4.06 -2.07
C GLN A 79 10.89 -4.43 -3.51
N ALA A 80 11.84 -4.19 -4.41
CA ALA A 80 11.74 -4.64 -5.79
C ALA A 80 11.59 -6.16 -5.86
N ALA A 81 10.67 -6.63 -6.69
CA ALA A 81 10.61 -8.04 -7.03
C ALA A 81 11.78 -8.38 -7.97
N PRO A 82 12.33 -9.61 -7.91
CA PRO A 82 13.25 -10.10 -8.93
C PRO A 82 12.63 -9.92 -10.32
N ASP A 83 13.40 -9.37 -11.24
CA ASP A 83 12.96 -9.08 -12.63
C ASP A 83 11.71 -8.18 -12.72
N GLY A 84 11.42 -7.39 -11.69
CA GLY A 84 10.25 -6.52 -11.60
C GLY A 84 10.35 -5.19 -12.37
N GLY A 85 11.44 -4.97 -13.12
CA GLY A 85 11.67 -3.76 -13.92
C GLY A 85 12.17 -2.54 -13.15
N TRP A 86 12.53 -2.70 -11.88
CA TRP A 86 13.19 -1.68 -11.05
C TRP A 86 13.98 -2.35 -9.92
N GLU A 87 14.88 -1.61 -9.26
CA GLU A 87 15.78 -2.16 -8.22
C GLU A 87 15.71 -1.36 -6.90
N GLY A 88 16.05 -2.03 -5.80
CA GLY A 88 16.09 -1.41 -4.47
C GLY A 88 14.73 -1.38 -3.78
N GLN A 89 14.42 -0.26 -3.16
CA GLN A 89 13.20 -0.08 -2.37
C GLN A 89 12.50 1.24 -2.65
N ALA A 90 11.19 1.28 -2.41
CA ALA A 90 10.39 2.50 -2.45
C ALA A 90 9.54 2.63 -1.18
N ILE A 91 9.28 3.87 -0.77
CA ILE A 91 8.32 4.15 0.30
C ILE A 91 7.01 4.60 -0.36
N PHE A 92 6.02 3.72 -0.38
CA PHE A 92 4.73 4.00 -0.98
C PHE A 92 3.80 4.71 0.02
N LYS A 93 2.86 5.49 -0.53
CA LYS A 93 1.76 6.11 0.19
C LYS A 93 0.48 5.94 -0.62
N LEU A 94 -0.53 5.33 0.01
CA LEU A 94 -1.86 5.07 -0.52
C LEU A 94 -2.88 5.94 0.23
N SER A 95 -3.31 7.04 -0.38
CA SER A 95 -4.26 7.99 0.22
C SER A 95 -5.70 7.73 -0.24
N PHE A 96 -6.59 7.43 0.71
CA PHE A 96 -7.96 6.99 0.44
C PHE A 96 -8.92 8.20 0.44
N ARG A 97 -9.12 8.83 -0.72
CA ARG A 97 -9.92 10.08 -0.82
C ARG A 97 -11.39 9.88 -0.43
N LYS A 98 -11.94 8.68 -0.64
CA LYS A 98 -13.32 8.31 -0.29
C LYS A 98 -13.44 7.60 1.07
N GLY A 99 -12.38 7.58 1.88
CA GLY A 99 -12.35 6.84 3.14
C GLY A 99 -12.12 5.33 2.94
N GLY A 100 -12.33 4.54 4.00
CA GLY A 100 -12.14 3.08 3.98
C GLY A 100 -10.70 2.60 4.21
N ALA A 101 -9.75 3.49 4.49
CA ALA A 101 -8.35 3.14 4.76
C ALA A 101 -8.19 2.16 5.93
N ILE A 102 -8.95 2.35 7.01
CA ILE A 102 -8.86 1.51 8.22
C ILE A 102 -9.34 0.09 7.92
N GLU A 103 -10.53 -0.04 7.32
CA GLU A 103 -11.09 -1.33 6.91
C GLU A 103 -10.18 -2.06 5.91
N PHE A 104 -9.63 -1.31 4.94
CA PHE A 104 -8.67 -1.85 3.98
C PHE A 104 -7.41 -2.37 4.70
N ALA A 105 -6.84 -1.59 5.62
CA ALA A 105 -5.66 -2.01 6.40
C ALA A 105 -5.95 -3.24 7.26
N GLN A 106 -7.11 -3.31 7.92
CA GLN A 106 -7.52 -4.47 8.71
C GLN A 106 -7.63 -5.75 7.86
N LEU A 107 -8.26 -5.66 6.69
CA LEU A 107 -8.35 -6.81 5.77
C LEU A 107 -6.97 -7.18 5.19
N MET A 108 -6.14 -6.19 4.89
CA MET A 108 -4.78 -6.41 4.42
C MET A 108 -3.94 -7.15 5.46
N MET A 109 -4.02 -6.77 6.74
CA MET A 109 -3.34 -7.48 7.83
C MET A 109 -3.83 -8.93 7.97
N LYS A 110 -5.16 -9.16 7.92
CA LYS A 110 -5.73 -10.52 7.96
C LYS A 110 -5.26 -11.39 6.79
N ALA A 111 -5.17 -10.82 5.60
CA ALA A 111 -4.70 -11.54 4.42
C ALA A 111 -3.20 -11.83 4.48
N ALA A 112 -2.39 -10.87 4.93
CA ALA A 112 -0.96 -11.04 5.11
C ALA A 112 -0.62 -12.11 6.17
N SER A 113 -1.36 -12.14 7.29
CA SER A 113 -1.14 -13.16 8.33
C SER A 113 -1.58 -14.57 7.88
N ALA A 114 -2.64 -14.68 7.08
CA ALA A 114 -3.09 -15.96 6.54
C ALA A 114 -2.17 -16.52 5.44
N GLY A 115 -1.43 -15.65 4.74
CA GLY A 115 -0.48 -16.03 3.67
C GLY A 115 0.93 -16.35 4.15
N LEU A 116 1.27 -16.10 5.43
CA LEU A 116 2.57 -16.41 6.00
C LEU A 116 2.71 -17.92 6.25
N ILE A 117 3.61 -18.56 5.51
CA ILE A 117 4.07 -19.93 5.79
C ILE A 117 4.71 -19.94 7.20
N PRO A 118 4.48 -20.97 8.05
CA PRO A 118 4.85 -20.97 9.48
C PRO A 118 6.35 -20.84 9.82
N ILE A 119 7.23 -20.68 8.83
CA ILE A 119 8.69 -20.64 9.01
C ILE A 119 9.25 -19.25 9.34
N PHE A 120 8.44 -18.18 9.25
CA PHE A 120 8.83 -16.82 9.63
C PHE A 120 8.11 -16.35 10.91
N HIS A 121 8.24 -17.11 11.98
CA HIS A 121 8.02 -16.59 13.34
C HIS A 121 9.21 -15.70 13.72
N GLY A 122 9.21 -14.43 13.30
CA GLY A 122 10.15 -13.46 13.85
C GLY A 122 10.61 -12.35 12.93
N THR A 123 9.71 -11.51 12.42
CA THR A 123 10.08 -10.13 12.05
C THR A 123 8.94 -9.17 12.35
N LYS A 124 9.26 -8.10 13.08
CA LYS A 124 8.39 -7.01 13.53
C LYS A 124 7.86 -6.16 12.35
N ALA A 125 7.01 -6.72 11.50
CA ALA A 125 6.63 -6.09 10.24
C ALA A 125 5.43 -5.11 10.35
N TRP A 126 4.66 -5.14 11.44
CA TRP A 126 3.40 -4.39 11.54
C TRP A 126 3.16 -3.94 12.99
N GLU A 127 3.03 -2.63 13.20
CA GLU A 127 2.57 -2.07 14.47
C GLU A 127 1.03 -2.08 14.46
N GLU A 128 0.42 -2.48 15.58
CA GLU A 128 -1.04 -2.66 15.70
C GLU A 128 -1.80 -1.42 15.24
N VAL A 129 -2.72 -1.59 14.29
CA VAL A 129 -3.64 -0.51 13.88
C VAL A 129 -4.59 -0.24 15.06
N PRO A 130 -4.60 0.98 15.65
CA PRO A 130 -5.53 1.29 16.71
C PRO A 130 -6.96 1.15 16.19
N SER A 131 -7.80 0.45 16.94
CA SER A 131 -9.18 0.12 16.58
C SER A 131 -10.14 1.32 16.65
N SER A 132 -9.70 2.48 17.14
CA SER A 132 -10.56 3.64 17.38
C SER A 132 -9.88 4.97 17.01
N PRO A 133 -10.57 5.89 16.30
CA PRO A 133 -10.13 7.28 16.11
C PRO A 133 -10.05 8.08 17.43
N ALA A 134 -10.71 7.63 18.49
CA ALA A 134 -10.78 8.34 19.77
C ALA A 134 -9.52 8.20 20.63
N ALA A 135 -8.57 7.35 20.25
CA ALA A 135 -7.34 7.12 21.02
C ALA A 135 -6.21 8.16 20.74
N LEU A 136 -6.48 9.19 19.93
CA LEU A 136 -5.49 10.18 19.48
C LEU A 136 -5.89 11.63 19.78
N ILE A 137 -6.83 11.85 20.71
CA ILE A 137 -7.19 13.18 21.24
C ILE A 137 -6.70 13.27 22.67
#